data_AF-A0AAQ3RHJ6-F1
#
_entry.id   AF-A0AAQ3RHJ6-F1
#
_cell.length_a   1.000
_cell.length_b   1.000
_cell.length_c   1.000
_cell.angle_alpha   90.00
_cell.angle_beta   90.00
_cell.angle_gamma   90.00
#
_symmetry.space_group_name_H-M   'P 1'
#
loop_
_entity.id
_entity.type
_entity.pdbx_description
1 polymer ?
#
loop_
_entity_poly.entity_id
_entity_poly.type
_entity_poly.pdbx_seq_one_letter_code
_entity_poly.pdbx_strand_id
1 'polypeptide(L)'
;MRVRHAPHLPLVLCGLTCKFHGGLKTGIVGRTGSGKSTLIQTLFRIVEPAVGKVMIDNINICSIGLHDLRSRLSIIPQDPTMFEGTVRNNLDPLEEHTDEHLGGGLVLYGNTMFCSKDYTC
;
A
#
# COMPACT_ATOMS: atom_id res chain seq x y z
N MET A 1 -0.30 17.65 -4.54
CA MET A 1 0.75 16.93 -5.30
C MET A 1 0.29 16.61 -6.71
N ARG A 2 1.24 16.43 -7.64
CA ARG A 2 1.00 16.00 -9.03
C ARG A 2 1.81 14.74 -9.32
N VAL A 3 1.21 13.76 -10.02
CA VAL A 3 1.82 12.45 -10.26
C VAL A 3 1.61 12.03 -11.71
N ARG A 4 2.66 11.44 -12.31
CA ARG A 4 2.67 10.79 -13.64
C ARG A 4 3.57 9.56 -13.57
N HIS A 5 3.26 8.53 -14.35
CA HIS A 5 4.03 7.29 -14.36
C HIS A 5 5.41 7.43 -15.00
N ALA A 6 5.56 8.34 -15.96
CA ALA A 6 6.84 8.67 -16.59
C ALA A 6 6.86 10.16 -16.98
N PRO A 7 8.05 10.78 -17.15
CA PRO A 7 8.16 12.21 -17.43
C PRO A 7 7.40 12.68 -18.68
N HIS A 8 7.34 11.84 -19.72
CA HIS A 8 6.69 12.13 -21.00
C HIS A 8 5.19 11.78 -21.02
N LEU A 9 4.68 11.09 -19.99
CA LEU A 9 3.28 10.73 -19.88
C LEU A 9 2.45 11.85 -19.23
N PRO A 10 1.15 11.93 -19.53
CA PRO A 10 0.26 12.90 -18.89
C PRO A 10 0.19 12.68 -17.38
N LEU A 11 -0.17 13.75 -16.66
CA LEU A 11 -0.47 13.67 -15.24
C LEU A 11 -1.72 12.83 -15.01
N VAL A 12 -1.62 11.92 -14.03
CA VAL A 12 -2.76 11.12 -13.54
C VAL A 12 -3.41 11.80 -12.35
N LEU A 13 -2.59 12.33 -11.42
CA LEU A 13 -3.06 13.17 -10.32
C LEU A 13 -2.65 14.62 -10.60
N CYS A 14 -3.63 15.51 -10.69
CA CYS A 14 -3.45 16.89 -11.17
C CYS A 14 -3.57 17.95 -10.06
N GLY A 15 -2.88 17.76 -8.92
CA GLY A 15 -2.92 18.75 -7.83
C GLY A 15 -3.77 18.32 -6.64
N LEU A 16 -3.67 17.05 -6.24
CA LEU A 16 -4.40 16.51 -5.08
C LEU A 16 -3.84 17.08 -3.77
N THR A 17 -4.70 17.63 -2.92
CA THR A 17 -4.40 17.99 -1.53
C THR A 17 -5.41 17.29 -0.63
N CYS A 18 -4.91 16.47 0.29
CA CYS A 18 -5.75 15.76 1.26
C CYS A 18 -4.94 15.52 2.55
N LYS A 19 -5.65 15.34 3.66
CA LYS A 19 -5.08 15.00 4.96
C LYS A 19 -5.87 13.83 5.53
N PHE A 20 -5.17 12.76 5.88
CA PHE A 20 -5.71 11.60 6.56
C PHE A 20 -5.27 11.66 8.01
N HIS A 21 -6.19 11.43 8.94
CA HIS A 21 -5.87 11.43 10.36
C HIS A 21 -5.63 10.00 10.84
N GLY A 22 -4.62 9.81 11.69
CA GLY A 22 -4.32 8.53 12.31
C GLY A 22 -5.52 8.01 13.12
N GLY A 23 -5.69 6.68 13.15
CA GLY A 23 -6.79 6.02 13.84
C GLY A 23 -8.15 6.09 13.12
N LEU A 24 -8.26 6.80 11.99
CA LEU A 24 -9.50 6.89 11.21
C LEU A 24 -9.48 5.98 9.98
N LYS A 25 -10.58 5.26 9.78
CA LYS A 25 -10.83 4.51 8.54
C LYS A 25 -11.30 5.49 7.46
N THR A 26 -10.47 5.73 6.45
CA THR A 26 -10.81 6.61 5.34
C THR A 26 -11.10 5.83 4.06
N GLY A 27 -12.29 6.02 3.49
CA GLY A 27 -12.65 5.47 2.19
C GLY A 27 -12.36 6.45 1.05
N ILE A 28 -11.81 5.94 -0.06
CA ILE A 28 -11.56 6.71 -1.28
C ILE A 28 -12.40 6.12 -2.42
N VAL A 29 -13.38 6.87 -2.90
CA VAL A 29 -14.32 6.44 -3.94
C VAL A 29 -14.16 7.26 -5.22
N GLY A 30 -14.49 6.65 -6.37
CA GLY A 30 -14.45 7.31 -7.67
C GLY A 30 -14.53 6.32 -8.81
N ARG A 31 -14.84 6.81 -10.02
CA ARG A 31 -14.94 5.98 -11.24
C ARG A 31 -13.64 5.24 -11.55
N THR A 32 -13.72 4.14 -12.30
CA THR A 32 -12.52 3.47 -12.86
C THR A 32 -11.67 4.48 -13.64
N GLY A 33 -10.34 4.40 -13.50
CA GLY A 33 -9.40 5.33 -14.11
C GLY A 33 -9.22 6.68 -13.40
N SER A 34 -9.90 6.93 -12.28
CA SER A 34 -9.80 8.22 -11.55
C SER A 34 -8.49 8.43 -10.77
N GLY A 35 -7.50 7.52 -10.88
CA GLY A 35 -6.21 7.63 -10.19
C GLY A 35 -6.16 7.10 -8.75
N LYS A 36 -7.17 6.35 -8.27
CA LYS A 36 -7.16 5.74 -6.91
C LYS A 36 -5.96 4.83 -6.68
N SER A 37 -5.73 3.89 -7.61
CA SER A 37 -4.58 2.98 -7.53
C SER A 37 -3.26 3.75 -7.63
N THR A 38 -3.20 4.82 -8.44
CA THR A 38 -2.03 5.70 -8.53
C THR A 38 -1.75 6.44 -7.23
N LEU A 39 -2.79 6.88 -6.50
CA LEU A 39 -2.63 7.47 -5.17
C LEU A 39 -2.00 6.47 -4.20
N ILE A 40 -2.52 5.23 -4.15
CA ILE A 40 -1.95 4.16 -3.33
C ILE A 40 -0.50 3.88 -3.72
N GLN A 41 -0.21 3.73 -5.02
CA GLN A 41 1.16 3.55 -5.53
C GLN A 41 2.11 4.69 -5.14
N THR A 42 1.60 5.92 -5.05
CA THR A 42 2.39 7.09 -4.62
C THR A 42 2.72 7.01 -3.13
N LEU A 43 1.78 6.57 -2.28
CA LEU A 43 2.01 6.38 -0.84
C LEU A 43 3.12 5.33 -0.57
N PHE A 44 3.15 4.25 -1.36
CA PHE A 44 4.18 3.22 -1.30
C PHE A 44 5.49 3.57 -2.04
N ARG A 45 5.57 4.77 -2.62
CA ARG A 45 6.66 5.21 -3.50
C ARG A 45 7.01 4.17 -4.58
N ILE A 46 5.98 3.56 -5.18
CA ILE A 46 6.12 2.79 -6.43
C ILE A 46 6.23 3.79 -7.60
N VAL A 47 5.50 4.90 -7.50
CA VAL A 47 5.59 6.05 -8.41
C VAL A 47 5.90 7.28 -7.56
N GLU A 48 6.94 8.03 -7.89
CA GLU A 48 7.28 9.24 -7.16
C GLU A 48 6.43 10.44 -7.62
N PRO A 49 6.07 11.35 -6.69
CA PRO A 49 5.35 12.57 -7.06
C PRO A 49 6.24 13.46 -7.92
N ALA A 50 5.72 13.87 -9.08
CA ALA A 50 6.43 14.79 -9.97
C ALA A 50 6.51 16.21 -9.39
N VAL A 51 5.49 16.63 -8.62
CA VAL A 51 5.47 17.92 -7.91
C VAL A 51 4.75 17.78 -6.57
N GLY A 52 5.28 18.42 -5.54
CA GLY A 52 4.74 18.40 -4.18
C GLY A 52 5.36 17.29 -3.34
N LYS A 53 4.72 16.96 -2.22
CA LYS A 53 5.22 15.98 -1.26
C LYS A 53 4.08 15.19 -0.64
N VAL A 54 4.41 14.00 -0.16
CA VAL A 54 3.56 13.20 0.74
C VAL A 54 4.25 13.17 2.09
N MET A 55 3.48 13.39 3.15
CA MET A 55 4.00 13.39 4.52
C MET A 55 3.24 12.36 5.35
N ILE A 56 3.98 11.57 6.12
CA ILE A 56 3.46 10.66 7.14
C ILE A 56 4.12 11.08 8.45
N ASP A 57 3.31 11.34 9.49
CA ASP A 57 3.76 11.85 10.79
C ASP A 57 4.70 13.06 10.69
N ASN A 58 4.33 14.00 9.80
CA ASN A 58 5.10 15.22 9.47
C ASN A 58 6.47 14.98 8.81
N ILE A 59 6.82 13.74 8.47
CA ILE A 59 8.06 13.39 7.78
C ILE A 59 7.75 13.22 6.28
N ASN A 60 8.59 13.80 5.42
CA ASN A 60 8.49 13.59 3.98
C ASN A 60 8.91 12.15 3.64
N ILE A 61 8.03 11.38 3.01
CA ILE A 61 8.34 9.98 2.68
C ILE A 61 9.49 9.83 1.67
N CYS A 62 9.77 10.87 0.88
CA CYS A 62 10.88 10.88 -0.08
C CYS A 62 12.26 10.99 0.59
N SER A 63 12.33 11.40 1.87
CA SER A 63 13.60 11.44 2.62
C SER A 63 13.89 10.16 3.40
N ILE A 64 13.00 9.17 3.35
CA ILE A 64 13.14 7.87 4.04
C ILE A 64 13.60 6.80 3.03
N GLY A 65 14.33 5.78 3.46
CA GLY A 65 14.62 4.61 2.63
C GLY A 65 13.34 3.84 2.22
N LEU A 66 13.32 3.24 1.03
CA LEU A 66 12.14 2.49 0.56
C LEU A 66 11.80 1.29 1.46
N HIS A 67 12.83 0.62 1.99
CA HIS A 67 12.63 -0.51 2.90
C HIS A 67 11.96 -0.05 4.20
N ASP A 68 12.50 0.99 4.86
CA ASP A 68 11.96 1.54 6.11
C ASP A 68 10.54 2.10 5.97
N LEU A 69 10.23 2.70 4.81
CA LEU A 69 8.88 3.19 4.52
C LEU A 69 7.91 2.03 4.34
N ARG A 70 8.28 1.03 3.53
CA ARG A 70 7.39 -0.08 3.15
C ARG A 70 7.24 -1.12 4.27
N SER A 71 8.19 -1.22 5.20
CA SER A 71 8.05 -2.08 6.39
C SER A 71 6.99 -1.57 7.37
N ARG A 72 6.62 -0.29 7.29
CA ARG A 72 5.62 0.38 8.14
C ARG A 72 4.26 0.55 7.46
N LEU A 73 4.11 0.12 6.20
CA LEU A 73 2.89 0.25 5.42
C LEU A 73 2.45 -1.12 4.91
N SER A 74 1.17 -1.45 5.05
CA SER A 74 0.57 -2.68 4.51
C SER A 74 -0.34 -2.36 3.32
N ILE A 75 -0.22 -3.14 2.24
CA ILE A 75 -1.10 -3.04 1.07
C ILE A 75 -1.65 -4.41 0.71
N ILE A 76 -2.93 -4.45 0.38
CA ILE A 76 -3.57 -5.60 -0.26
C ILE A 76 -3.70 -5.25 -1.75
N PRO A 77 -3.01 -5.95 -2.67
CA PRO A 77 -3.09 -5.66 -4.09
C PRO A 77 -4.50 -5.96 -4.64
N GLN A 78 -4.89 -5.27 -5.71
CA GLN A 78 -6.18 -5.51 -6.38
C GLN A 78 -6.24 -6.91 -7.01
N ASP A 79 -5.13 -7.37 -7.57
CA ASP A 79 -4.96 -8.74 -8.08
C ASP A 79 -4.00 -9.51 -7.16
N PRO A 80 -4.50 -10.44 -6.33
CA PRO A 80 -3.65 -11.22 -5.44
C PRO A 80 -2.79 -12.20 -6.24
N THR A 81 -1.49 -12.24 -5.94
CA THR A 81 -0.57 -13.23 -6.49
C THR A 81 -0.23 -14.23 -5.39
N MET A 82 -0.40 -15.52 -5.66
CA MET A 82 0.12 -16.60 -4.80
C MET A 82 1.32 -17.25 -5.48
N PHE A 83 2.33 -17.56 -4.68
CA PHE A 83 3.45 -18.38 -5.10
C PHE A 83 3.10 -19.85 -4.91
N GLU A 84 3.64 -20.72 -5.77
CA GLU A 84 3.55 -22.16 -5.57
C GLU A 84 4.17 -22.54 -4.21
N GLY A 85 3.39 -23.25 -3.39
CA GLY A 85 3.78 -23.59 -2.03
C GLY A 85 2.58 -23.68 -1.10
N THR A 86 2.85 -23.76 0.19
CA THR A 86 1.79 -23.82 1.21
C THR A 86 1.24 -22.43 1.52
N VAL A 87 0.08 -22.39 2.17
CA VAL A 87 -0.48 -21.15 2.74
C VAL A 87 0.52 -20.50 3.71
N ARG A 88 1.17 -21.33 4.53
CA ARG A 88 2.23 -20.94 5.47
C ARG A 88 3.37 -20.21 4.74
N ASN A 89 3.87 -20.77 3.64
CA ASN A 89 4.98 -20.17 2.87
C ASN A 89 4.57 -18.85 2.20
N ASN A 90 3.31 -18.71 1.78
CA ASN A 90 2.80 -17.46 1.21
C ASN A 90 2.57 -16.38 2.28
N LEU A 91 2.27 -16.78 3.51
CA LEU A 91 1.97 -15.90 4.63
C LEU A 91 3.23 -15.44 5.38
N ASP A 92 4.18 -16.34 5.57
CA ASP A 92 5.45 -16.14 6.28
C ASP A 92 6.62 -16.76 5.50
N PRO A 93 7.01 -16.18 4.35
CA PRO A 93 8.08 -16.72 3.51
C PRO A 93 9.47 -16.68 4.16
N LEU A 94 9.63 -15.96 5.28
CA LEU A 94 10.88 -15.87 6.04
C LEU A 94 10.87 -16.76 7.29
N GLU A 95 9.75 -17.45 7.57
CA GLU A 95 9.57 -18.30 8.76
C GLU A 95 9.82 -17.59 10.10
N GLU A 96 9.47 -16.30 10.19
CA GLU A 96 9.73 -15.46 11.37
C GLU A 96 8.63 -15.54 12.44
N HIS A 97 7.49 -16.19 12.17
CA HIS A 97 6.30 -16.13 13.03
C HIS A 97 5.78 -17.50 13.45
N THR A 98 5.32 -17.69 14.69
CA THR A 98 4.66 -18.95 15.09
C THR A 98 3.25 -19.08 14.48
N ASP A 99 2.72 -20.29 14.36
CA ASP A 99 1.37 -20.52 13.81
C ASP A 99 0.28 -19.73 14.56
N GLU A 100 0.47 -19.57 15.87
CA GLU A 100 -0.41 -18.76 16.74
C GLU A 100 -0.45 -17.29 16.32
N HIS A 101 0.66 -16.73 15.84
CA HIS A 101 0.73 -15.36 15.33
C HIS A 101 0.19 -15.22 13.90
N LEU A 102 0.12 -16.31 13.14
CA LEU A 102 -0.39 -16.29 11.77
C LEU A 102 -1.91 -16.33 11.67
N GLY A 103 -2.59 -16.90 12.67
CA GLY A 103 -4.04 -17.09 12.66
C GLY A 103 -4.87 -15.81 12.53
N GLY A 104 -4.31 -14.64 12.88
CA GLY A 104 -5.00 -13.35 12.83
C GLY A 104 -4.94 -12.61 11.49
N GLY A 105 -4.01 -12.96 10.60
CA GLY A 105 -3.73 -12.19 9.35
C GLY A 105 -4.45 -12.67 8.10
N LEU A 106 -5.27 -13.73 8.21
CA LEU A 106 -5.94 -14.39 7.09
C LEU A 106 -7.37 -13.89 6.92
N VAL A 107 -7.65 -13.23 5.80
CA VAL A 107 -9.00 -12.83 5.39
C VAL A 107 -9.39 -13.61 4.15
N LEU A 108 -10.47 -14.39 4.23
CA LEU A 108 -11.04 -15.09 3.08
C LEU A 108 -12.15 -14.23 2.45
N TYR A 109 -12.04 -13.95 1.14
CA TYR A 109 -13.12 -13.35 0.36
C TYR A 109 -13.42 -14.26 -0.84
N GLY A 110 -14.49 -15.05 -0.72
CA GLY A 110 -14.79 -16.12 -1.68
C GLY A 110 -13.71 -17.23 -1.65
N ASN A 111 -13.26 -17.68 -2.82
CA ASN A 111 -12.19 -18.68 -2.95
C ASN A 111 -10.78 -18.08 -2.90
N THR A 112 -10.66 -16.78 -2.59
CA THR A 112 -9.40 -16.05 -2.62
C THR A 112 -8.98 -15.68 -1.19
N MET A 113 -7.75 -16.05 -0.84
CA MET A 113 -7.16 -15.78 0.47
C MET A 113 -6.32 -14.51 0.40
N PHE A 114 -6.58 -13.58 1.32
CA PHE A 114 -5.87 -12.32 1.47
C PHE A 114 -5.06 -12.35 2.76
N CYS A 115 -3.78 -12.00 2.67
CA CYS A 115 -2.93 -11.73 3.82
C CYS A 115 -3.03 -10.23 4.15
N SER A 116 -3.68 -9.89 5.26
CA SER A 116 -3.58 -8.55 5.85
C SER A 116 -2.49 -8.59 6.92
N LYS A 117 -1.38 -7.88 6.69
CA LYS A 117 -0.42 -7.57 7.75
C LYS A 117 -1.03 -6.49 8.63
N ASP A 118 -1.88 -6.90 9.56
CA ASP A 118 -2.41 -6.05 10.63
C ASP A 118 -1.32 -5.85 11.70
N TYR A 119 -0.32 -5.02 11.38
CA TYR A 119 0.46 -4.39 12.43
C TYR A 119 -0.43 -3.27 13.00
N THR A 120 -1.06 -3.56 14.13
CA THR A 120 -1.72 -2.54 14.92
C THR A 120 -0.64 -1.51 15.29
N CYS A 121 -0.85 -0.25 14.93
CA CYS A 121 -0.04 0.85 15.43
C CYS A 121 -0.30 1.10 16.93
#